data_AF-A0A1Z7WWX0-F1
#
_entry.id   AF-A0A1Z7WWX0-F1
#
_cell.length_a   1.000
_cell.length_b   1.000
_cell.length_c   1.000
_cell.angle_alpha   90.00
_cell.angle_beta   90.00
_cell.angle_gamma   90.00
#
_symmetry.space_group_name_H-M   'P 1'
#
loop_
_entity.id
_entity.type
_entity.pdbx_description
1 polymer ?
#
loop_
_entity_poly.entity_id
_entity_poly.type
_entity_poly.pdbx_seq_one_letter_code
_entity_poly.pdbx_strand_id
1 'polypeptide(L)'
;MNLSTTENKINSRYNFNFSQHTPYVFKLNFLLLCLCLSLFLVGCSDNSTENETAPVTEILELNADNIDEFTITFANTYLNTVDTLLTEFKKYKKANDPYGFAQYRNYYWTPKYIEKKDYYLTTIEKNRAFLETSKVKPLFDKFDNLIYYGIDLKRSLLEKDRKLLDETVAALKDQEAVVNAVIMSAGLDAKFKQFRKGGNLSKPSAPLNIISN
;
A
#
# COMPACT_ATOMS: atom_id res chain seq x y z
N MET A 1 9.98 -67.54 56.35
CA MET A 1 8.81 -68.25 56.91
C MET A 1 7.86 -67.19 57.46
N ASN A 2 6.59 -67.29 57.05
CA ASN A 2 5.39 -66.60 57.55
C ASN A 2 5.13 -65.11 57.29
N LEU A 3 3.97 -64.94 56.64
CA LEU A 3 3.15 -63.77 56.36
C LEU A 3 2.64 -63.05 57.62
N SER A 4 2.35 -61.75 57.50
CA SER A 4 1.03 -61.12 57.80
C SER A 4 1.18 -59.59 57.99
N THR A 5 0.80 -58.76 57.02
CA THR A 5 -0.46 -57.97 56.95
C THR A 5 -0.61 -56.84 57.98
N THR A 6 -0.56 -55.58 57.53
CA THR A 6 -1.63 -54.57 57.75
C THR A 6 -1.39 -53.29 56.95
N GLU A 7 -2.31 -53.07 56.00
CA GLU A 7 -2.92 -51.81 55.55
C GLU A 7 -2.16 -50.48 55.71
N ASN A 8 -1.83 -49.84 54.58
CA ASN A 8 -2.22 -48.44 54.43
C ASN A 8 -2.54 -48.07 52.98
N LYS A 9 -3.60 -47.29 52.86
CA LYS A 9 -4.50 -47.18 51.72
C LYS A 9 -4.36 -45.78 51.14
N ILE A 10 -3.71 -45.61 49.98
CA ILE A 10 -3.88 -44.39 49.18
C ILE A 10 -3.99 -44.76 47.71
N ASN A 11 -5.23 -44.59 47.22
CA ASN A 11 -5.65 -44.70 45.84
C ASN A 11 -5.12 -43.54 45.00
N SER A 12 -4.60 -43.83 43.81
CA SER A 12 -4.91 -43.06 42.60
C SER A 12 -4.50 -43.88 41.37
N ARG A 13 -5.43 -44.71 40.89
CA ARG A 13 -5.34 -45.31 39.55
C ARG A 13 -6.00 -44.37 38.56
N TYR A 14 -5.23 -43.91 37.58
CA TYR A 14 -5.76 -43.36 36.34
C TYR A 14 -6.54 -44.46 35.62
N ASN A 15 -7.87 -44.32 35.59
CA ASN A 15 -8.74 -45.13 34.72
C ASN A 15 -9.01 -44.33 33.45
N PHE A 16 -8.33 -44.71 32.37
CA PHE A 16 -8.76 -44.40 31.00
C PHE A 16 -9.89 -45.38 30.65
N ASN A 17 -11.14 -44.93 30.69
CA ASN A 17 -12.26 -45.69 30.16
C ASN A 17 -12.53 -45.23 28.72
N PHE A 18 -12.16 -46.07 27.76
CA PHE A 18 -12.69 -46.02 26.40
C PHE A 18 -14.15 -46.51 26.44
N SER A 19 -15.11 -45.60 26.32
CA SER A 19 -16.49 -45.98 26.03
C SER A 19 -16.71 -45.92 24.52
N GLN A 20 -17.01 -47.09 23.95
CA GLN A 20 -17.35 -47.26 22.54
C GLN A 20 -18.71 -46.61 22.22
N HIS A 21 -18.82 -46.16 20.98
CA HIS A 21 -19.87 -45.31 20.40
C HIS A 21 -21.30 -45.89 20.47
N THR A 22 -22.27 -44.99 20.66
CA THR A 22 -23.57 -45.09 19.97
C THR A 22 -23.47 -44.33 18.63
N PRO A 23 -23.54 -45.00 17.47
CA PRO A 23 -23.24 -44.38 16.17
C PRO A 23 -24.44 -43.65 15.52
N TYR A 24 -25.61 -43.64 16.17
CA TYR A 24 -26.83 -43.13 15.55
C TYR A 24 -27.04 -41.61 15.71
N VAL A 25 -26.55 -41.01 16.80
CA VAL A 25 -26.74 -39.56 17.06
C VAL A 25 -25.82 -38.71 16.18
N PHE A 26 -24.65 -39.24 15.81
CA PHE A 26 -23.69 -38.57 14.94
C PHE A 26 -24.20 -38.45 13.48
N LYS A 27 -24.94 -39.44 12.98
CA LYS A 27 -25.48 -39.41 11.62
C LYS A 27 -26.60 -38.39 11.45
N LEU A 28 -27.44 -38.21 12.47
CA LEU A 28 -28.53 -37.23 12.44
C LEU A 28 -27.99 -35.79 12.48
N ASN A 29 -26.97 -35.53 13.30
CA ASN A 29 -26.31 -34.23 13.37
C ASN A 29 -25.51 -33.91 12.10
N PHE A 30 -24.88 -34.90 11.46
CA PHE A 30 -24.22 -34.72 10.17
C PHE A 30 -25.22 -34.43 9.04
N LEU A 31 -26.36 -35.13 9.03
CA LEU A 31 -27.41 -34.93 8.03
C LEU A 31 -28.10 -33.56 8.20
N LEU A 32 -28.30 -33.11 9.46
CA LEU A 32 -28.78 -31.76 9.76
C LEU A 32 -27.76 -30.69 9.34
N LEU A 33 -26.46 -30.91 9.57
CA LEU A 33 -25.40 -29.99 9.15
C LEU A 33 -25.32 -29.87 7.63
N CYS A 34 -25.46 -30.98 6.90
CA CYS A 34 -25.53 -30.98 5.43
C CYS A 34 -26.78 -30.27 4.91
N LEU A 35 -27.92 -30.41 5.58
CA LEU A 35 -29.16 -29.70 5.24
C LEU A 35 -29.06 -28.19 5.51
N CYS A 36 -28.33 -27.78 6.55
CA CYS A 36 -28.06 -26.37 6.82
C CYS A 36 -27.09 -25.77 5.79
N LEU A 37 -26.11 -26.54 5.29
CA LEU A 37 -25.20 -26.08 4.24
C LEU A 37 -25.90 -25.89 2.88
N SER A 38 -26.90 -26.69 2.55
CA SER A 38 -27.65 -26.54 1.28
C SER A 38 -28.58 -25.33 1.26
N LEU A 39 -28.95 -24.78 2.42
CA LEU A 39 -29.76 -23.56 2.53
C LEU A 39 -28.96 -22.27 2.30
N PHE A 40 -27.62 -22.33 2.33
CA PHE A 40 -26.74 -21.19 1.97
C PHE A 40 -26.41 -21.12 0.46
N LEU A 41 -26.89 -22.06 -0.35
CA LEU A 41 -26.63 -22.10 -1.80
C LEU A 41 -27.73 -21.45 -2.66
N VAL A 42 -28.77 -20.87 -2.05
CA VAL A 42 -29.78 -20.07 -2.78
C VAL A 42 -29.49 -18.60 -2.51
N GLY A 43 -28.60 -18.03 -3.33
CA GLY A 43 -28.17 -16.64 -3.20
C GLY A 43 -27.25 -16.10 -4.30
N CYS A 44 -27.30 -16.66 -5.51
CA CYS A 44 -26.86 -15.95 -6.73
C CYS A 44 -27.98 -16.07 -7.75
N SER A 45 -29.03 -15.27 -7.55
CA SER A 45 -29.92 -14.92 -8.64
C SER A 45 -29.12 -14.05 -9.60
N ASP A 46 -28.85 -14.54 -10.81
CA ASP A 46 -28.63 -13.67 -11.95
C ASP A 46 -29.82 -12.71 -12.02
N ASN A 47 -29.55 -11.42 -11.85
CA ASN A 47 -30.26 -10.27 -12.44
C ASN A 47 -29.85 -8.98 -11.71
N SER A 48 -28.62 -8.55 -11.98
CA SER A 48 -28.30 -7.15 -12.28
C SER A 48 -26.82 -7.13 -12.61
N THR A 49 -26.50 -7.45 -13.86
CA THR A 49 -25.45 -6.70 -14.55
C THR A 49 -25.97 -5.26 -14.72
N GLU A 50 -26.19 -4.55 -13.61
CA GLU A 50 -25.83 -3.16 -13.62
C GLU A 50 -24.33 -3.21 -13.80
N ASN A 51 -23.91 -3.04 -15.05
CA ASN A 51 -22.74 -2.24 -15.28
C ASN A 51 -23.00 -0.94 -14.49
N GLU A 52 -22.62 -0.92 -13.21
CA GLU A 52 -21.91 0.24 -12.69
C GLU A 52 -20.76 0.41 -13.67
N THR A 53 -21.04 1.07 -14.80
CA THR A 53 -20.07 1.90 -15.46
C THR A 53 -19.66 2.86 -14.36
N ALA A 54 -18.65 2.45 -13.59
CA ALA A 54 -17.82 3.35 -12.82
C ALA A 54 -17.67 4.57 -13.71
N PRO A 55 -18.07 5.77 -13.25
CA PRO A 55 -18.19 6.93 -14.11
C PRO A 55 -16.90 7.02 -14.90
N VAL A 56 -17.00 6.81 -16.22
CA VAL A 56 -15.83 6.82 -17.10
C VAL A 56 -15.27 8.21 -16.92
N THR A 57 -14.24 8.31 -16.08
CA THR A 57 -13.64 9.58 -15.75
C THR A 57 -13.00 10.00 -17.05
N GLU A 58 -13.59 11.01 -17.71
CA GLU A 58 -13.16 11.39 -19.03
C GLU A 58 -11.66 11.70 -18.95
N ILE A 59 -10.85 10.87 -19.62
CA ILE A 59 -9.40 10.98 -19.56
C ILE A 59 -9.04 12.29 -20.26
N LEU A 60 -8.35 13.18 -19.55
CA LEU A 60 -7.95 14.49 -20.05
C LEU A 60 -7.18 14.36 -21.37
N GLU A 61 -7.58 15.14 -22.38
CA GLU A 61 -6.83 15.30 -23.62
C GLU A 61 -5.90 16.52 -23.50
N LEU A 62 -4.60 16.30 -23.68
CA LEU A 62 -3.58 17.31 -23.50
C LEU A 62 -3.37 18.10 -24.79
N ASN A 63 -3.24 19.41 -24.63
CA ASN A 63 -2.98 20.36 -25.71
C ASN A 63 -2.11 21.52 -25.19
N ALA A 64 -1.84 22.49 -26.06
CA ALA A 64 -1.00 23.64 -25.72
C ALA A 64 -1.56 24.51 -24.58
N ASP A 65 -2.88 24.51 -24.37
CA ASP A 65 -3.54 25.37 -23.38
C ASP A 65 -3.50 24.76 -21.97
N ASN A 66 -3.48 23.43 -21.85
CA ASN A 66 -3.59 22.74 -20.56
C ASN A 66 -2.32 22.00 -20.10
N ILE A 67 -1.31 21.82 -20.96
CA ILE A 67 -0.10 21.03 -20.65
C ILE A 67 0.70 21.60 -19.48
N ASP A 68 0.76 22.93 -19.35
CA ASP A 68 1.47 23.61 -18.26
C ASP A 68 0.84 23.28 -16.89
N GLU A 69 -0.48 23.41 -16.79
CA GLU A 69 -1.23 23.14 -15.57
C GLU A 69 -1.18 21.66 -15.19
N PHE A 70 -1.34 20.78 -16.20
CA PHE A 70 -1.20 19.34 -16.00
C PHE A 70 0.20 18.99 -15.48
N THR A 71 1.26 19.55 -16.07
CA THR A 71 2.66 19.31 -15.67
C THR A 71 2.90 19.76 -14.23
N ILE A 72 2.44 20.96 -13.86
CA ILE A 72 2.56 21.49 -12.49
C ILE A 72 1.83 20.59 -11.49
N THR A 73 0.61 20.19 -11.83
CA THR A 73 -0.22 19.32 -10.98
C THR A 73 0.43 17.96 -10.81
N PHE A 74 0.91 17.34 -11.91
CA PHE A 74 1.62 16.07 -11.88
C PHE A 74 2.87 16.14 -11.00
N ALA A 75 3.73 17.14 -11.23
CA ALA A 75 4.97 17.31 -10.46
C ALA A 75 4.68 17.50 -8.96
N ASN A 76 3.67 18.29 -8.63
CA ASN A 76 3.26 18.49 -7.24
C ASN A 76 2.71 17.20 -6.63
N THR A 77 1.90 16.45 -7.37
CA THR A 77 1.36 15.17 -6.89
C THR A 77 2.47 14.15 -6.66
N TYR A 78 3.47 14.08 -7.55
CA TYR A 78 4.66 13.25 -7.36
C TYR A 78 5.38 13.61 -6.05
N LEU A 79 5.80 14.87 -5.93
CA LEU A 79 6.56 15.34 -4.76
C LEU A 79 5.78 15.15 -3.46
N ASN A 80 4.48 15.44 -3.45
CA ASN A 80 3.67 15.25 -2.25
C ASN A 80 3.50 13.77 -1.88
N THR A 81 3.50 12.86 -2.87
CA THR A 81 3.43 11.42 -2.63
C THR A 81 4.74 10.91 -2.01
N VAL A 82 5.88 11.42 -2.47
CA VAL A 82 7.21 11.18 -1.88
C VAL A 82 7.29 11.76 -0.46
N ASP A 83 6.90 13.02 -0.28
CA ASP A 83 6.90 13.72 1.01
C ASP A 83 6.09 12.97 2.08
N THR A 84 4.89 12.54 1.70
CA THR A 84 3.99 11.82 2.60
C THR A 84 4.59 10.48 3.03
N LEU A 85 5.23 9.74 2.11
CA LEU A 85 5.93 8.49 2.42
C LEU A 85 7.06 8.70 3.43
N LEU A 86 7.90 9.71 3.19
CA LEU A 86 9.08 9.98 3.99
C LEU A 86 8.76 10.57 5.35
N THR A 87 7.72 11.41 5.42
CA THR A 87 7.23 11.96 6.70
C THR A 87 6.79 10.84 7.63
N GLU A 88 5.98 9.91 7.14
CA GLU A 88 5.52 8.78 7.94
C GLU A 88 6.65 7.78 8.21
N PHE A 89 7.53 7.52 7.24
CA PHE A 89 8.76 6.74 7.47
C PHE A 89 9.58 7.28 8.65
N LYS A 90 9.85 8.60 8.68
CA LYS A 90 10.60 9.25 9.77
C LYS A 90 9.89 9.10 11.11
N LYS A 91 8.58 9.27 11.14
CA LYS A 91 7.75 9.12 12.35
C LYS A 91 7.87 7.72 12.92
N TYR A 92 7.69 6.68 12.10
CA TYR A 92 7.77 5.29 12.54
C TYR A 92 9.21 4.86 12.87
N LYS A 93 10.22 5.33 12.13
CA LYS A 93 11.64 5.13 12.47
C LYS A 93 11.98 5.72 13.84
N LYS A 94 11.53 6.94 14.13
CA LYS A 94 11.73 7.60 15.44
C LYS A 94 11.04 6.85 16.58
N ALA A 95 9.88 6.25 16.31
CA ALA A 95 9.16 5.43 17.27
C ALA A 95 9.71 4.00 17.43
N ASN A 96 10.72 3.60 16.62
CA ASN A 96 11.20 2.23 16.51
C ASN A 96 10.06 1.23 16.22
N ASP A 97 9.14 1.62 15.34
CA ASP A 97 7.94 0.85 14.98
C ASP A 97 7.95 0.47 13.48
N PRO A 98 8.76 -0.52 13.09
CA PRO A 98 8.85 -0.97 11.70
C PRO A 98 7.52 -1.57 11.18
N TYR A 99 6.74 -2.21 12.05
CA TYR A 99 5.47 -2.83 11.68
C TYR A 99 4.40 -1.77 11.42
N GLY A 100 4.35 -0.70 12.22
CA GLY A 100 3.48 0.45 11.97
C GLY A 100 3.76 1.10 10.63
N PHE A 101 5.04 1.25 10.24
CA PHE A 101 5.37 1.74 8.90
C PHE A 101 4.89 0.79 7.80
N ALA A 102 5.06 -0.53 7.99
CA ALA A 102 4.59 -1.52 7.02
C ALA A 102 3.06 -1.46 6.83
N GLN A 103 2.29 -1.34 7.91
CA GLN A 103 0.84 -1.17 7.86
C GLN A 103 0.45 0.14 7.20
N TYR A 104 1.06 1.26 7.59
CA TYR A 104 0.85 2.55 6.96
C TYR A 104 1.07 2.49 5.45
N ARG A 105 2.22 1.96 5.03
CA ARG A 105 2.60 1.86 3.62
C ARG A 105 1.62 1.00 2.83
N ASN A 106 1.20 -0.14 3.38
CA ASN A 106 0.32 -1.08 2.67
C ASN A 106 -1.13 -0.62 2.61
N TYR A 107 -1.68 -0.08 3.70
CA TYR A 107 -3.12 0.21 3.81
C TYR A 107 -3.49 1.66 3.53
N TYR A 108 -2.54 2.60 3.62
CA TYR A 108 -2.83 4.03 3.43
C TYR A 108 -2.08 4.61 2.24
N TRP A 109 -0.77 4.40 2.18
CA TRP A 109 0.05 5.04 1.15
C TRP A 109 -0.10 4.36 -0.21
N THR A 110 -0.01 3.02 -0.26
CA THR A 110 -0.05 2.25 -1.53
C THR A 110 -1.37 2.46 -2.28
N PRO A 111 -2.56 2.36 -1.68
CA PRO A 111 -3.81 2.57 -2.42
C PRO A 111 -3.91 3.98 -3.02
N LYS A 112 -3.57 5.01 -2.24
CA LYS A 112 -3.55 6.40 -2.72
C LYS A 112 -2.54 6.66 -3.83
N TYR A 113 -1.39 5.99 -3.76
CA TYR A 113 -0.39 6.04 -4.81
C TYR A 113 -0.91 5.39 -6.10
N ILE A 114 -1.49 4.18 -6.00
CA ILE A 114 -2.01 3.44 -7.16
C ILE A 114 -3.13 4.22 -7.85
N GLU A 115 -4.08 4.77 -7.10
CA GLU A 115 -5.15 5.62 -7.65
C GLU A 115 -4.60 6.76 -8.52
N LYS A 116 -3.62 7.51 -8.00
CA LYS A 116 -2.96 8.60 -8.73
C LYS A 116 -2.15 8.10 -9.91
N LYS A 117 -1.42 7.00 -9.72
CA LYS A 117 -0.58 6.39 -10.74
C LYS A 117 -1.43 5.98 -11.94
N ASP A 118 -2.53 5.29 -11.70
CA ASP A 118 -3.40 4.77 -12.75
C ASP A 118 -4.05 5.91 -13.54
N TYR A 119 -4.52 6.97 -12.86
CA TYR A 119 -5.01 8.17 -13.53
C TYR A 119 -3.95 8.81 -14.44
N TYR A 120 -2.73 9.03 -13.92
CA TYR A 120 -1.69 9.70 -14.68
C TYR A 120 -1.14 8.84 -15.82
N LEU A 121 -0.90 7.55 -15.60
CA LEU A 121 -0.44 6.65 -16.66
C LEU A 121 -1.47 6.54 -17.78
N THR A 122 -2.76 6.47 -17.43
CA THR A 122 -3.85 6.48 -18.42
C THR A 122 -3.88 7.79 -19.22
N THR A 123 -3.70 8.93 -18.55
CA THR A 123 -3.64 10.24 -19.20
C THR A 123 -2.41 10.38 -20.10
N ILE A 124 -1.23 9.94 -19.63
CA ILE A 124 0.01 9.95 -20.40
C ILE A 124 -0.14 9.06 -21.63
N GLU A 125 -0.71 7.86 -21.49
CA GLU A 125 -0.87 6.92 -22.60
C GLU A 125 -1.81 7.47 -23.68
N LYS A 126 -2.97 8.02 -23.28
CA LYS A 126 -3.91 8.66 -24.21
C LYS A 126 -3.24 9.79 -25.01
N ASN A 127 -2.30 10.50 -24.40
CA ASN A 127 -1.66 11.68 -24.96
C ASN A 127 -0.23 11.42 -25.47
N ARG A 128 0.18 10.15 -25.63
CA ARG A 128 1.56 9.78 -25.97
C ARG A 128 2.10 10.55 -27.18
N ALA A 129 1.34 10.61 -28.28
CA ALA A 129 1.75 11.30 -29.50
C ALA A 129 2.01 12.81 -29.29
N PHE A 130 1.19 13.46 -28.46
CA PHE A 130 1.40 14.87 -28.09
C PHE A 130 2.65 15.04 -27.20
N LEU A 131 2.88 14.10 -26.28
CA LEU A 131 3.97 14.14 -25.31
C LEU A 131 5.36 13.78 -25.87
N GLU A 132 5.45 13.03 -26.98
CA GLU A 132 6.74 12.62 -27.57
C GLU A 132 7.67 13.81 -27.90
N THR A 133 7.09 14.94 -28.29
CA THR A 133 7.87 16.16 -28.62
C THR A 133 7.97 17.14 -27.45
N SER A 134 7.37 16.81 -26.31
CA SER A 134 7.26 17.71 -25.18
C SER A 134 8.51 17.70 -24.30
N LYS A 135 8.96 18.89 -23.90
CA LYS A 135 10.06 19.07 -22.93
C LYS A 135 9.76 18.43 -21.57
N VAL A 136 8.48 18.16 -21.27
CA VAL A 136 8.05 17.59 -19.99
C VAL A 136 8.04 16.06 -19.97
N LYS A 137 8.32 15.38 -21.10
CA LYS A 137 8.37 13.91 -21.16
C LYS A 137 9.18 13.24 -20.04
N PRO A 138 10.39 13.70 -19.68
CA PRO A 138 11.20 13.03 -18.64
C PRO A 138 10.55 12.98 -17.25
N LEU A 139 9.56 13.84 -16.99
CA LEU A 139 8.79 13.84 -15.75
C LEU A 139 7.81 12.67 -15.69
N PHE A 140 7.24 12.27 -16.83
CA PHE A 140 6.19 11.26 -16.92
C PHE A 140 6.69 9.83 -16.74
N ASP A 141 7.99 9.61 -16.92
CA ASP A 141 8.64 8.32 -16.68
C ASP A 141 8.91 8.05 -15.18
N LYS A 142 8.58 8.98 -14.28
CA LYS A 142 8.98 8.91 -12.86
C LYS A 142 8.00 8.21 -11.92
N PHE A 143 6.71 8.21 -12.25
CA PHE A 143 5.70 7.74 -11.31
C PHE A 143 5.80 6.23 -11.05
N ASP A 144 6.14 5.43 -12.07
CA ASP A 144 5.99 3.98 -12.01
C ASP A 144 6.90 3.31 -10.96
N ASN A 145 8.07 3.89 -10.72
CA ASN A 145 9.09 3.30 -9.84
C ASN A 145 8.91 3.65 -8.35
N LEU A 146 7.99 4.56 -8.00
CA LEU A 146 7.87 5.05 -6.62
C LEU A 146 7.43 3.95 -5.63
N ILE A 147 6.72 2.94 -6.13
CA ILE A 147 6.31 1.77 -5.32
C ILE A 147 7.51 1.03 -4.72
N TYR A 148 8.63 0.94 -5.46
CA TYR A 148 9.82 0.20 -5.06
C TYR A 148 10.57 0.92 -3.95
N TYR A 149 10.69 2.25 -4.01
CA TYR A 149 11.25 3.02 -2.91
C TYR A 149 10.45 2.84 -1.61
N GLY A 150 9.11 2.74 -1.69
CA GLY A 150 8.29 2.40 -0.53
C GLY A 150 8.55 0.98 0.01
N ILE A 151 8.90 0.02 -0.85
CA ILE A 151 9.29 -1.35 -0.45
C ILE A 151 10.66 -1.32 0.24
N ASP A 152 11.63 -0.61 -0.32
CA ASP A 152 13.00 -0.57 0.19
C ASP A 152 13.09 0.21 1.51
N LEU A 153 12.30 1.28 1.67
CA LEU A 153 12.12 1.93 2.98
C LEU A 153 11.53 0.95 4.01
N LYS A 154 10.56 0.12 3.62
CA LYS A 154 9.95 -0.86 4.53
C LYS A 154 10.98 -1.92 4.94
N ARG A 155 11.72 -2.46 3.96
CA ARG A 155 12.75 -3.48 4.19
C ARG A 155 13.89 -2.95 5.03
N SER A 156 14.42 -1.77 4.71
CA SER A 156 15.51 -1.16 5.48
C SER A 156 15.13 -0.94 6.94
N LEU A 157 13.87 -0.61 7.24
CA LEU A 157 13.43 -0.44 8.63
C LEU A 157 13.21 -1.78 9.36
N LEU A 158 12.64 -2.79 8.68
CA LEU A 158 12.44 -4.14 9.25
C LEU A 158 13.75 -4.89 9.49
N GLU A 159 14.66 -4.83 8.51
CA GLU A 159 15.92 -5.56 8.48
C GLU A 159 17.08 -4.76 9.13
N LYS A 160 16.81 -3.52 9.56
CA LYS A 160 17.83 -2.55 10.04
C LYS A 160 18.97 -2.36 9.03
N ASP A 161 18.65 -2.45 7.74
CA ASP A 161 19.61 -2.30 6.66
C ASP A 161 19.84 -0.81 6.37
N ARG A 162 20.90 -0.28 6.97
CA ARG A 162 21.33 1.12 6.78
C ARG A 162 21.76 1.40 5.34
N LYS A 163 22.40 0.44 4.67
CA LYS A 163 22.88 0.63 3.31
C LYS A 163 21.70 0.80 2.35
N LEU A 164 20.70 -0.07 2.47
CA LEU A 164 19.46 0.03 1.69
C LEU A 164 18.72 1.34 1.97
N LEU A 165 18.69 1.80 3.22
CA LEU A 165 18.10 3.09 3.57
C LEU A 165 18.81 4.25 2.83
N ASP A 166 20.13 4.32 2.93
CA ASP A 166 20.92 5.40 2.33
C ASP A 166 20.80 5.41 0.80
N GLU A 167 20.85 4.24 0.15
CA GLU A 167 20.65 4.08 -1.29
C GLU A 167 19.24 4.52 -1.72
N THR A 168 18.21 4.12 -0.98
CA THR A 168 16.81 4.48 -1.27
C THR A 168 16.58 5.99 -1.13
N VAL A 169 17.13 6.61 -0.09
CA VAL A 169 17.03 8.05 0.14
C VAL A 169 17.79 8.84 -0.93
N ALA A 170 18.96 8.36 -1.36
CA ALA A 170 19.71 8.96 -2.47
C ALA A 170 18.92 8.89 -3.78
N ALA A 171 18.37 7.72 -4.11
CA ALA A 171 17.56 7.56 -5.31
C ALA A 171 16.32 8.48 -5.33
N LEU A 172 15.64 8.65 -4.18
CA LEU A 172 14.52 9.58 -4.06
C LEU A 172 14.94 11.05 -4.26
N LYS A 173 16.13 11.45 -3.77
CA LYS A 173 16.69 12.79 -4.03
C LYS A 173 16.96 13.01 -5.51
N ASP A 174 17.52 12.01 -6.18
CA ASP A 174 17.79 12.10 -7.61
C ASP A 174 16.49 12.25 -8.41
N GLN A 175 15.42 11.54 -8.03
CA GLN A 175 14.13 11.73 -8.67
C GLN A 175 13.55 13.13 -8.45
N GLU A 176 13.61 13.66 -7.22
CA GLU A 176 13.20 15.03 -6.92
C GLU A 176 13.99 16.05 -7.76
N ALA A 177 15.31 15.85 -7.91
CA ALA A 177 16.15 16.69 -8.74
C ALA A 177 15.71 16.66 -10.22
N VAL A 178 15.34 15.49 -10.76
CA VAL A 178 14.83 15.39 -12.13
C VAL A 178 13.49 16.13 -12.28
N VAL A 179 12.56 15.97 -11.34
CA VAL A 179 11.28 16.70 -11.37
C VAL A 179 11.52 18.21 -11.42
N ASN A 180 12.39 18.72 -10.54
CA ASN A 180 12.74 20.13 -10.49
C ASN A 180 13.43 20.61 -11.78
N ALA A 181 14.35 19.81 -12.33
CA ALA A 181 15.04 20.12 -13.58
C ALA A 181 14.07 20.22 -14.77
N VAL A 182 13.09 19.31 -14.87
CA VAL A 182 12.06 19.35 -15.91
C VAL A 182 11.23 20.62 -15.77
N ILE A 183 10.73 20.92 -14.57
CA ILE A 183 9.95 22.15 -14.29
C ILE A 183 10.73 23.41 -14.68
N MET A 184 12.03 23.47 -14.37
CA MET A 184 12.89 24.59 -14.75
C MET A 184 13.07 24.69 -16.27
N SER A 185 13.40 23.58 -16.93
CA SER A 185 13.63 23.53 -18.39
C SER A 185 12.37 23.85 -19.21
N ALA A 186 11.18 23.60 -18.63
CA ALA A 186 9.89 23.94 -19.21
C ALA A 186 9.48 25.41 -18.96
N GLY A 187 10.25 26.19 -18.19
CA GLY A 187 9.91 27.57 -17.84
C GLY A 187 8.73 27.68 -16.84
N LEU A 188 8.46 26.61 -16.09
CA LEU A 188 7.31 26.51 -15.18
C LEU A 188 7.68 26.80 -13.71
N ASP A 189 8.93 27.15 -13.41
CA ASP A 189 9.42 27.24 -12.04
C ASP A 189 8.66 28.27 -11.18
N ALA A 190 8.35 29.44 -11.73
CA ALA A 190 7.63 30.50 -11.02
C ALA A 190 6.19 30.06 -10.72
N LYS A 191 5.48 29.53 -11.74
CA LYS A 191 4.12 29.00 -11.61
C LYS A 191 4.09 27.84 -10.59
N PHE A 192 5.06 26.94 -10.65
CA PHE A 192 5.17 25.79 -9.75
C PHE A 192 5.40 26.22 -8.29
N LYS A 193 6.31 27.18 -8.05
CA LYS A 193 6.56 27.74 -6.71
C LYS A 193 5.31 28.43 -6.15
N GLN A 194 4.56 29.16 -6.99
CA GLN A 194 3.31 29.79 -6.57
C GLN A 194 2.25 28.73 -6.24
N PHE A 195 2.10 27.71 -7.09
CA PHE A 195 1.18 26.60 -6.88
C PHE A 195 1.44 25.89 -5.53
N ARG A 196 2.71 25.61 -5.22
CA ARG A 196 3.10 25.00 -3.93
C ARG A 196 2.91 25.91 -2.71
N LYS A 197 2.88 27.23 -2.89
CA LYS A 197 2.62 28.20 -1.81
C LYS A 197 1.14 28.46 -1.57
N GLY A 198 0.32 28.41 -2.62
CA GLY A 198 -1.11 28.70 -2.57
C GLY A 198 -2.00 27.52 -2.19
N GLY A 199 -1.50 26.28 -2.32
CA GLY A 199 -2.20 25.09 -1.82
C GLY A 199 -2.10 24.98 -0.30
N ASN A 200 -3.24 24.81 0.38
CA ASN A 200 -3.35 24.46 1.80
C ASN A 200 -2.87 23.00 2.04
N LEU A 201 -1.62 22.71 1.68
CA LEU A 201 -1.06 21.36 1.63
C LEU A 201 0.22 21.31 2.46
N SER A 202 0.33 20.24 3.25
CA SER A 202 1.42 19.89 4.17
C SER A 202 2.75 20.53 3.80
N LYS A 203 3.34 21.31 4.73
CA LYS A 203 4.71 21.82 4.59
C LYS A 203 5.61 20.72 4.02
N PRO A 204 6.46 21.02 3.02
CA PRO A 204 7.42 20.05 2.50
C PRO A 204 8.11 19.37 3.67
N SER A 205 8.23 18.04 3.62
CA SER A 205 8.96 17.30 4.64
C SER A 205 10.34 17.93 4.78
N ALA A 206 10.88 17.98 6.00
CA ALA A 206 12.25 18.45 6.19
C ALA A 206 13.18 17.74 5.17
N PRO A 207 14.13 18.46 4.54
CA PRO A 207 14.88 17.98 3.38
C PRO A 207 15.39 16.55 3.60
N LEU A 208 15.39 15.75 2.53
CA LEU A 208 15.84 14.34 2.51
C LEU A 208 17.20 14.12 3.21
N ASN A 209 17.99 15.18 3.38
CA ASN A 209 19.26 15.24 4.10
C ASN A 209 19.17 14.94 5.61
N ILE A 210 17.98 14.89 6.21
CA ILE A 210 17.79 14.71 7.67
C ILE A 210 17.51 13.24 8.05
N ILE A 211 17.44 12.31 7.09
CA ILE A 211 17.04 10.91 7.34
C ILE A 211 18.22 10.02 7.80
N SER A 212 19.46 10.47 7.61
CA SER A 212 20.68 9.64 7.75
C SER A 212 21.24 9.45 9.17
N ASN A 213 20.51 9.85 10.22
CA ASN A 213 20.92 9.64 11.62
C ASN A 213 20.39 8.32 12.17
#